data_AF-E3MQL0-F1
#
_entry.id   AF-E3MQL0-F1
#
_cell.length_a   1.000
_cell.length_b   1.000
_cell.length_c   1.000
_cell.angle_alpha   90.00
_cell.angle_beta   90.00
_cell.angle_gamma   90.00
#
_symmetry.space_group_name_H-M   'P 1'
#
loop_
_entity.id
_entity.type
_entity.pdbx_description
1 polymer ?
#
loop_
_entity_poly.entity_id
_entity_poly.type
_entity_poly.pdbx_seq_one_letter_code
_entity_poly.pdbx_strand_id
1 'polypeptide(L)'
;MSMNVAHILYILSQTFPLPVPNNPDISRQERNLANHIINIIKEAETGEIEIEETEELVDEDYDGDYETPSEYCFGPEVSNENCYINGCSEMSFILCSRCKLYICFDHFCISLNHFCPVA
;
A
#
# COMPACT_ATOMS: atom_id res chain seq x y z
N MET A 1 3.67 21.02 36.26
CA MET A 1 3.79 19.67 36.82
C MET A 1 4.46 18.82 35.77
N SER A 2 5.56 18.14 36.08
CA SER A 2 6.21 17.25 35.12
C SER A 2 5.34 16.01 34.88
N MET A 3 5.22 15.59 33.62
CA MET A 3 4.53 14.36 33.28
C MET A 3 5.25 13.16 33.89
N ASN A 4 4.52 12.15 34.37
CA ASN A 4 5.11 10.90 34.88
C ASN A 4 4.76 9.74 33.95
N VAL A 5 5.74 9.30 33.16
CA VAL A 5 5.59 8.22 32.17
C VAL A 5 5.10 6.91 32.82
N ALA A 6 5.49 6.61 34.07
CA ALA A 6 5.06 5.40 34.75
C ALA A 6 3.52 5.35 34.98
N HIS A 7 2.89 6.51 35.22
CA HIS A 7 1.43 6.58 35.35
C HIS A 7 0.74 6.31 34.01
N ILE A 8 1.31 6.77 32.90
CA ILE A 8 0.78 6.52 31.55
C ILE A 8 0.86 5.03 31.22
N LEU A 9 2.03 4.41 31.43
CA LEU A 9 2.21 2.98 31.21
C LEU A 9 1.26 2.15 32.10
N TYR A 10 1.05 2.57 33.34
CA TYR A 10 0.05 1.96 34.22
C TYR A 10 -1.36 2.04 33.61
N ILE A 11 -1.82 3.23 33.19
CA ILE A 11 -3.14 3.41 32.57
C ILE A 11 -3.29 2.55 31.30
N LEU A 12 -2.27 2.50 30.45
CA LEU A 12 -2.27 1.67 29.23
C LEU A 12 -2.42 0.18 29.59
N SER A 13 -1.70 -0.31 30.60
CA SER A 13 -1.79 -1.70 31.06
C SER A 13 -3.15 -2.04 31.69
N GLN A 14 -3.83 -1.07 32.31
CA GLN A 14 -5.19 -1.27 32.84
C GLN A 14 -6.23 -1.27 31.72
N THR A 15 -6.04 -0.45 30.69
CA THR A 15 -6.92 -0.38 29.52
C THR A 15 -6.86 -1.68 28.70
N PHE A 16 -5.67 -2.27 28.58
CA PHE A 16 -5.44 -3.54 27.90
C PHE A 16 -4.94 -4.59 28.90
N PRO A 17 -5.84 -5.23 29.66
CA PRO A 17 -5.48 -6.18 30.72
C PRO A 17 -5.05 -7.53 30.13
N LEU A 18 -3.97 -7.51 29.35
CA LEU A 18 -3.35 -8.68 28.74
C LEU A 18 -2.09 -9.06 29.54
N PRO A 19 -1.80 -10.36 29.70
CA PRO A 19 -0.56 -10.79 30.32
C PRO A 19 0.62 -10.33 29.47
N VAL A 20 1.56 -9.61 30.07
CA VAL A 20 2.77 -9.13 29.38
C VAL A 20 3.62 -10.35 29.01
N PRO A 21 3.86 -10.62 27.72
CA PRO A 21 4.70 -11.74 27.29
C PRO A 21 6.17 -11.47 27.62
N ASN A 22 6.90 -12.49 28.09
CA ASN A 22 8.32 -12.35 28.43
C ASN A 22 9.22 -12.17 27.20
N ASN A 23 8.86 -12.77 26.06
CA ASN A 23 9.58 -12.69 24.80
C ASN A 23 8.58 -12.81 23.63
N PRO A 24 7.83 -11.74 23.29
CA PRO A 24 6.95 -11.76 22.13
C PRO A 24 7.76 -11.79 20.83
N ASP A 25 7.24 -12.50 19.83
CA ASP A 25 7.68 -12.33 18.45
C ASP A 25 7.02 -11.06 17.90
N ILE A 26 7.73 -9.93 17.98
CA ILE A 26 7.20 -8.61 17.63
C ILE A 26 7.30 -8.40 16.12
N SER A 27 6.16 -8.28 15.46
CA SER A 27 6.08 -7.97 14.03
C SER A 27 6.58 -6.55 13.71
N ARG A 28 6.89 -6.30 12.44
CA ARG A 28 7.31 -4.97 11.97
C ARG A 28 6.23 -3.90 12.21
N GLN A 29 4.96 -4.24 12.01
CA GLN A 29 3.84 -3.31 12.19
C GLN A 29 3.69 -2.91 13.67
N GLU A 30 3.74 -3.89 14.59
CA GLU A 30 3.69 -3.63 16.04
C GLU A 30 4.85 -2.76 16.51
N ARG A 31 6.06 -3.00 15.97
CA ARG A 31 7.24 -2.20 16.29
C ARG A 31 7.10 -0.75 15.83
N ASN A 32 6.60 -0.53 14.62
CA ASN A 32 6.39 0.81 14.08
C ASN A 32 5.37 1.59 14.92
N LEU A 33 4.23 0.98 15.24
CA LEU A 33 3.21 1.61 16.08
C LEU A 33 3.74 1.91 17.49
N ALA A 34 4.46 0.97 18.10
CA ALA A 34 5.06 1.17 19.42
C ALA A 34 6.05 2.34 19.44
N ASN A 35 6.90 2.46 18.40
CA ASN A 35 7.84 3.58 18.26
C ASN A 35 7.12 4.93 18.13
N HIS A 36 6.03 4.98 17.34
CA HIS A 36 5.23 6.19 17.20
C HIS A 36 4.63 6.63 18.55
N ILE A 37 4.07 5.70 19.32
CA ILE A 37 3.55 6.01 20.67
C ILE A 37 4.67 6.46 21.62
N ILE A 38 5.87 5.86 21.52
CA ILE A 38 7.04 6.28 22.31
C ILE A 38 7.42 7.73 22.01
N ASN A 39 7.39 8.14 20.74
CA ASN A 39 7.71 9.51 20.35
C ASN A 39 6.71 10.51 20.92
N ILE A 40 5.40 10.22 20.80
CA ILE A 40 4.34 11.05 21.41
C ILE A 40 4.56 11.22 22.92
N ILE A 41 4.93 10.14 23.64
CA ILE A 41 5.18 10.21 25.09
C ILE A 41 6.44 11.06 25.39
N LYS A 42 7.49 10.97 24.57
CA LYS A 42 8.71 11.77 24.75
C LYS A 42 8.45 13.25 24.50
N GLU A 43 7.73 13.60 23.43
CA GLU A 43 7.34 14.98 23.12
C GLU A 43 6.48 15.58 24.24
N ALA A 44 5.54 14.79 24.79
CA ALA A 44 4.73 15.22 25.92
C ALA A 44 5.53 15.39 27.22
N GLU A 45 6.67 14.70 27.38
CA GLU A 45 7.58 14.85 28.52
C GLU A 45 8.44 16.11 28.41
N THR A 46 8.98 16.40 27.21
CA THR A 46 9.83 17.58 26.96
C THR A 46 9.02 18.87 26.86
N GLY A 47 7.71 18.77 26.57
CA GLY A 47 6.86 19.94 26.33
C GLY A 47 7.19 20.66 25.02
N GLU A 48 8.13 20.11 24.26
CA GLU A 48 8.48 20.50 22.90
C GLU A 48 7.71 19.56 21.99
N ILE A 49 6.56 20.03 21.52
CA ILE A 49 5.94 19.44 20.34
C ILE A 49 6.79 19.98 19.18
N GLU A 50 7.88 19.29 18.88
CA GLU A 50 8.42 19.35 17.53
C GLU A 50 7.35 18.67 16.68
N ILE A 51 6.46 19.49 16.11
CA ILE A 51 5.73 19.07 14.93
C ILE A 51 6.85 18.82 13.93
N GLU A 52 7.30 17.57 13.81
CA GLU A 52 7.98 17.13 12.61
C GLU A 52 6.99 17.46 11.50
N GLU A 53 7.22 18.59 10.82
CA GLU A 53 6.60 18.88 9.54
C GLU A 53 6.98 17.67 8.68
N THR A 54 6.02 16.74 8.61
CA THR A 54 5.85 15.68 7.62
C THR A 54 6.65 14.36 7.76
N GLU A 55 6.33 13.53 8.77
CA GLU A 55 5.72 12.25 8.34
C GLU A 55 4.26 12.60 8.03
N GLU A 56 4.02 13.10 6.82
CA GLU A 56 2.66 13.07 6.30
C GLU A 56 2.27 11.60 6.35
N LEU A 57 1.42 11.24 7.32
CA LEU A 57 0.31 10.38 6.97
C LEU A 57 -0.44 11.21 5.94
N VAL A 58 0.01 11.07 4.70
CA VAL A 58 -0.78 11.49 3.57
C VAL A 58 -1.99 10.57 3.68
N ASP A 59 -3.03 11.02 4.39
CA ASP A 59 -4.35 10.97 3.82
C ASP A 59 -4.19 11.79 2.56
N GLU A 60 -3.65 11.13 1.52
CA GLU A 60 -3.79 11.66 0.21
C GLU A 60 -5.33 11.74 0.09
N ASP A 61 -5.88 12.94 0.18
CA ASP A 61 -6.77 13.44 -0.85
C ASP A 61 -6.02 13.39 -2.21
N TYR A 62 -5.40 12.24 -2.51
CA TYR A 62 -5.19 11.75 -3.83
C TYR A 62 -6.64 11.67 -4.26
N ASP A 63 -6.97 12.49 -5.25
CA ASP A 63 -7.70 11.98 -6.40
C ASP A 63 -6.86 10.87 -7.08
N GLY A 64 -6.37 9.95 -6.26
CA GLY A 64 -5.72 8.73 -6.60
C GLY A 64 -6.83 7.91 -7.11
N ASP A 65 -7.01 8.03 -8.41
CA ASP A 65 -7.28 6.87 -9.21
C ASP A 65 -6.43 5.75 -8.61
N TYR A 66 -7.08 4.96 -7.74
CA TYR A 66 -6.51 3.79 -7.12
C TYR A 66 -6.19 2.93 -8.32
N GLU A 67 -4.94 3.00 -8.80
CA GLU A 67 -4.54 2.24 -9.95
C GLU A 67 -4.77 0.79 -9.56
N THR A 68 -5.74 0.19 -10.21
CA THR A 68 -5.94 -1.24 -10.13
C THR A 68 -4.61 -1.89 -10.49
N PRO A 69 -4.34 -3.12 -9.99
CA PRO A 69 -3.11 -3.83 -10.36
C PRO A 69 -2.86 -3.86 -11.87
N SER A 70 -3.92 -3.83 -12.67
CA SER A 70 -3.87 -3.72 -14.13
C SER A 70 -3.38 -2.35 -14.62
N GLU A 71 -3.93 -1.24 -14.10
CA GLU A 71 -3.51 0.12 -14.47
C GLU A 71 -2.06 0.39 -14.08
N TYR A 72 -1.61 -0.08 -12.91
CA TYR A 72 -0.22 0.05 -12.48
C TYR A 72 0.74 -0.76 -13.37
N CYS A 73 0.38 -1.99 -13.73
CA CYS A 73 1.25 -2.86 -14.52
C CYS A 73 1.28 -2.50 -16.01
N PHE A 74 0.20 -1.92 -16.55
CA PHE A 74 -0.02 -1.80 -17.99
C PHE A 74 -0.39 -0.39 -18.47
N GLY A 75 -0.50 0.57 -17.55
CA GLY A 75 -0.82 1.97 -17.81
C GLY A 75 -2.31 2.30 -17.69
N PRO A 76 -2.66 3.59 -17.48
CA PRO A 76 -4.03 4.05 -17.27
C PRO A 76 -4.91 3.95 -18.53
N GLU A 77 -4.31 3.69 -19.69
CA GLU A 77 -5.04 3.55 -20.95
C GLU A 77 -5.72 2.19 -21.09
N VAL A 78 -5.53 1.25 -20.15
CA VAL A 78 -6.08 -0.11 -20.25
C VAL A 78 -7.57 -0.14 -19.94
N SER A 79 -8.39 -0.29 -20.98
CA SER A 79 -9.84 -0.43 -20.89
C SER A 79 -10.32 -1.83 -21.28
N ASN A 80 -11.59 -2.14 -20.98
CA ASN A 80 -12.26 -3.40 -21.33
C ASN A 80 -12.49 -3.62 -22.83
N GLU A 81 -11.97 -2.74 -23.71
CA GLU A 81 -12.28 -2.76 -25.14
C GLU A 81 -11.04 -2.58 -26.03
N ASN A 82 -9.85 -2.51 -25.44
CA ASN A 82 -8.63 -2.23 -26.21
C ASN A 82 -8.04 -3.47 -26.89
N CYS A 83 -8.55 -4.68 -26.62
CA CYS A 83 -8.04 -5.86 -27.31
C CYS A 83 -8.22 -5.71 -28.83
N TYR A 84 -7.15 -5.93 -29.60
CA TYR A 84 -7.17 -5.76 -31.07
C TYR A 84 -8.13 -6.72 -31.81
N ILE A 85 -8.72 -7.69 -31.11
CA ILE A 85 -9.71 -8.61 -31.67
C ILE A 85 -11.09 -7.94 -31.65
N ASN A 86 -11.67 -7.80 -32.84
CA ASN A 86 -12.99 -7.21 -33.04
C ASN A 86 -14.05 -7.90 -32.17
N GLY A 87 -14.75 -7.13 -31.34
CA GLY A 87 -15.83 -7.61 -30.48
C GLY A 87 -15.38 -8.28 -29.18
N CYS A 88 -14.10 -8.18 -28.82
CA CYS A 88 -13.59 -8.62 -27.52
C CYS A 88 -14.01 -7.63 -26.42
N SER A 89 -14.75 -8.10 -25.42
CA SER A 89 -15.14 -7.35 -24.22
C SER A 89 -14.19 -7.55 -23.03
N GLU A 90 -13.14 -8.34 -23.22
CA GLU A 90 -12.17 -8.66 -22.17
C GLU A 90 -11.12 -7.56 -22.04
N MET A 91 -10.74 -7.28 -20.79
CA MET A 91 -9.69 -6.33 -20.44
C MET A 91 -8.36 -6.69 -21.10
N SER A 92 -7.76 -5.72 -21.80
CA SER A 92 -6.42 -5.91 -22.36
C SER A 92 -5.39 -6.07 -21.24
N PHE A 93 -4.55 -7.10 -21.31
CA PHE A 93 -3.56 -7.42 -20.27
C PHE A 93 -2.13 -7.04 -20.68
N ILE A 94 -1.82 -6.92 -21.97
CA ILE A 94 -0.45 -6.58 -22.39
C ILE A 94 -0.46 -5.75 -23.68
N LEU A 95 0.47 -4.80 -23.76
CA LEU A 95 0.79 -4.03 -24.97
C LEU A 95 2.01 -4.66 -25.64
N CYS A 96 1.85 -5.13 -26.88
CA CYS A 96 2.99 -5.68 -27.63
C CYS A 96 4.00 -4.56 -27.94
N SER A 97 5.23 -4.67 -27.44
CA SER A 97 6.27 -3.65 -27.63
C SER A 97 6.61 -3.39 -29.11
N ARG A 98 6.39 -4.38 -29.98
CA ARG A 98 6.68 -4.33 -31.42
C ARG A 98 5.54 -3.75 -32.26
N CYS A 99 4.34 -4.32 -32.17
CA CYS A 99 3.20 -3.89 -32.99
C CYS A 99 2.31 -2.83 -32.31
N LYS A 100 2.54 -2.53 -31.02
CA LYS A 100 1.77 -1.57 -30.21
C LYS A 100 0.27 -1.89 -30.16
N LEU A 101 -0.09 -3.16 -30.31
CA LEU A 101 -1.46 -3.66 -30.14
C LEU A 101 -1.66 -4.17 -28.72
N TYR A 102 -2.81 -3.85 -28.14
CA TYR A 102 -3.28 -4.36 -26.86
C TYR A 102 -3.97 -5.71 -27.06
N ILE A 103 -3.70 -6.68 -26.17
CA ILE A 103 -4.27 -8.03 -26.21
C ILE A 103 -4.71 -8.47 -24.82
N CYS A 104 -5.90 -9.07 -24.70
CA CYS A 104 -6.40 -9.58 -23.42
C CYS A 104 -5.71 -10.89 -23.00
N PHE A 105 -5.84 -11.24 -21.73
CA PHE A 105 -5.21 -12.45 -21.18
C PHE A 105 -5.66 -13.71 -21.91
N ASP A 106 -6.95 -13.87 -22.17
CA ASP A 106 -7.49 -15.05 -22.84
C ASP A 106 -6.98 -15.18 -24.26
N HIS A 107 -6.97 -14.08 -25.01
CA HIS A 107 -6.47 -14.10 -26.36
C HIS A 107 -4.95 -14.34 -26.39
N PHE A 108 -4.18 -13.83 -25.43
CA PHE A 108 -2.74 -14.06 -25.35
C PHE A 108 -2.38 -15.51 -24.95
N CYS A 109 -2.99 -16.02 -23.88
CA CYS A 109 -2.64 -17.31 -23.26
C CYS A 109 -3.39 -18.50 -23.87
N ILE A 110 -4.66 -18.33 -24.22
CA ILE A 110 -5.56 -19.44 -24.59
C ILE A 110 -5.68 -19.56 -26.10
N SER A 111 -5.90 -18.44 -26.80
CA SER A 111 -6.29 -18.48 -28.21
C SER A 111 -5.13 -18.27 -29.20
N LEU A 112 -4.14 -17.42 -28.89
CA LEU A 112 -3.15 -16.98 -29.89
C LEU A 112 -1.73 -17.52 -29.69
N ASN A 113 -1.36 -18.07 -28.52
CA ASN A 113 0.02 -18.53 -28.24
C ASN A 113 1.04 -17.57 -28.89
N HIS A 114 1.01 -16.29 -28.52
CA HIS A 114 1.54 -15.19 -29.34
C HIS A 114 3.09 -15.20 -29.46
N PHE A 115 3.64 -16.19 -30.17
CA PHE A 115 5.02 -16.21 -30.66
C PHE A 115 5.10 -15.16 -31.78
N CYS A 116 5.63 -13.98 -31.45
CA CYS A 116 5.82 -12.91 -32.42
C CYS A 116 6.60 -13.46 -33.63
N PRO A 117 6.09 -13.37 -34.88
CA PRO A 117 6.83 -13.82 -36.05
C PRO A 117 8.05 -12.93 -36.21
N VAL A 118 9.24 -13.49 -35.98
CA VAL A 118 10.51 -12.80 -36.18
C VAL A 118 10.54 -12.31 -37.63
N ALA A 119 10.68 -10.99 -37.83
CA ALA A 119 11.06 -10.45 -39.14
C ALA A 119 12.51 -9.97 -39.01
#